data_AF-V3Z7G7-F1
#
_entry.id   AF-V3Z7G7-F1
#
_cell.length_a   1.000
_cell.length_b   1.000
_cell.length_c   1.000
_cell.angle_alpha   90.00
_cell.angle_beta   90.00
_cell.angle_gamma   90.00
#
_symmetry.space_group_name_H-M   'P 1'
#
loop_
_entity.id
_entity.type
_entity.pdbx_description
1 polymer ?
#
loop_
_entity_poly.entity_id
_entity_poly.type
_entity_poly.pdbx_seq_one_letter_code
_entity_poly.pdbx_strand_id
1 'polypeptide(L)'
;QAIRDGVIEARIDHEKGYVQSKETSDIYGTREPMAAFHQRISFCLGIHNHSVKAMRFPPKSYNKDLESAEVSTEFFLGVRTVWAGGGEIWN
;
A
#
# COMPACT_ATOMS: atom_id res chain seq x y z
N GLN A 1 -5.47 24.94 11.27
CA GLN A 1 -5.69 23.86 10.28
C GLN A 1 -5.74 22.51 10.96
N ALA A 2 -4.68 22.10 11.65
CA ALA A 2 -4.53 20.77 12.28
C ALA A 2 -5.68 20.32 13.21
N ILE A 3 -6.33 21.24 13.92
CA ILE A 3 -7.51 20.92 14.76
C ILE A 3 -8.76 20.64 13.89
N ARG A 4 -8.91 21.34 12.75
CA ARG A 4 -10.02 21.12 11.80
C ARG A 4 -9.85 19.81 11.03
N ASP A 5 -8.61 19.44 10.74
CA ASP A 5 -8.25 18.19 10.06
C ASP A 5 -8.31 16.97 11.01
N GLY A 6 -8.63 17.18 12.30
CA GLY A 6 -8.73 16.12 13.30
C GLY A 6 -7.40 15.48 13.70
N VAL A 7 -6.27 16.00 13.22
CA VAL A 7 -4.91 15.52 13.56
C VAL A 7 -4.57 15.81 15.02
N ILE A 8 -5.13 16.90 15.57
CA ILE A 8 -4.99 17.27 16.98
C ILE A 8 -6.38 17.41 17.60
N GLU A 9 -6.69 16.57 18.58
CA GLU A 9 -7.90 16.71 19.39
C GLU A 9 -7.70 17.82 20.45
N ALA A 10 -8.01 19.06 20.09
CA ALA A 10 -7.96 20.20 21.00
C ALA A 10 -9.12 21.17 20.73
N ARG A 11 -9.53 21.91 21.77
CA ARG A 11 -10.48 23.03 21.63
C ARG A 11 -9.75 24.35 21.88
N ILE A 12 -10.05 25.35 21.05
CA ILE A 12 -9.56 26.71 21.22
C ILE A 12 -10.63 27.50 21.98
N ASP A 13 -10.27 28.05 23.14
CA ASP A 13 -11.11 29.01 23.87
C ASP A 13 -10.68 30.43 23.48
N HIS A 14 -11.51 31.08 22.68
CA HIS A 14 -11.23 32.41 22.13
C HIS A 14 -11.42 33.54 23.15
N GLU A 15 -12.17 33.31 24.23
CA GLU A 15 -12.37 34.33 25.28
C GLU A 15 -11.20 34.39 26.25
N LYS A 16 -10.62 33.23 26.57
CA LYS A 16 -9.49 33.13 27.51
C LYS A 16 -8.12 33.03 26.84
N GLY A 17 -8.08 32.98 25.51
CA GLY A 17 -6.86 33.07 24.71
C GLY A 17 -5.95 31.83 24.80
N TYR A 18 -6.47 30.67 25.21
CA TYR A 18 -5.69 29.44 25.33
C TYR A 18 -6.26 28.30 24.49
N VAL A 19 -5.39 27.32 24.22
CA VAL A 19 -5.74 26.06 23.55
C VAL A 19 -5.71 24.96 24.60
N GLN A 20 -6.81 24.24 24.75
CA GLN A 20 -6.93 23.11 25.67
C GLN A 20 -6.91 21.80 24.87
N SER A 21 -5.94 20.93 25.15
CA SER A 21 -5.90 19.56 24.62
C SER A 21 -6.98 18.71 25.28
N LYS A 22 -7.68 17.91 24.50
CA LYS A 22 -8.57 16.88 25.03
C LYS A 22 -7.72 15.69 25.49
N GLU A 23 -7.96 15.16 26.68
CA GLU A 23 -7.25 13.97 27.15
C GLU A 23 -7.50 12.80 26.19
N THR A 24 -6.45 12.03 25.91
CA THR A 24 -6.49 10.86 25.02
C THR A 24 -7.55 9.89 25.54
N SER A 25 -8.66 9.77 24.80
CA SER A 25 -9.72 8.84 25.15
C SER A 25 -9.24 7.39 25.04
N ASP A 26 -9.66 6.55 25.98
CA ASP A 26 -9.36 5.12 25.97
C ASP A 26 -9.83 4.46 24.68
N ILE A 27 -8.87 4.02 23.86
CA ILE A 27 -9.09 3.44 22.54
C ILE A 27 -9.75 2.06 22.66
N TYR A 28 -9.50 1.35 23.76
CA TYR A 28 -10.01 -0.02 23.97
C TYR A 28 -11.48 -0.06 24.43
N GLY A 29 -12.03 1.06 24.90
CA GLY A 29 -13.46 1.21 25.20
C GLY A 29 -14.34 1.45 23.97
N THR A 30 -13.74 1.69 22.80
CA THR A 30 -14.46 2.03 21.56
C THR A 30 -14.51 0.86 20.58
N ARG A 31 -15.26 1.01 19.47
CA ARG A 31 -15.32 0.02 18.37
C ARG A 31 -14.16 0.13 17.38
N GLU A 32 -13.30 1.13 17.53
CA GLU A 32 -12.15 1.37 16.67
C GLU A 32 -11.19 0.16 16.56
N PRO A 33 -10.78 -0.51 17.66
CA PRO A 33 -9.94 -1.70 17.57
C PRO A 33 -10.63 -2.85 16.80
N MET A 34 -11.95 -3.04 16.97
CA MET A 34 -12.71 -4.07 16.26
C MET A 34 -12.69 -3.85 14.74
N ALA A 35 -12.86 -2.61 14.29
CA ALA A 35 -12.81 -2.25 12.88
C ALA A 35 -11.42 -2.47 12.27
N ALA A 36 -10.36 -2.09 13.00
CA ALA A 36 -8.98 -2.30 12.57
C ALA A 36 -8.65 -3.80 12.40
N PHE A 37 -9.08 -4.64 13.34
CA PHE A 37 -8.88 -6.10 13.22
C PHE A 37 -9.71 -6.71 12.09
N HIS A 38 -10.95 -6.25 11.88
CA HIS A 38 -11.79 -6.74 10.80
C HIS A 38 -11.15 -6.53 9.42
N GLN A 39 -10.59 -5.34 9.18
CA GLN A 39 -9.86 -5.03 7.93
C GLN A 39 -8.67 -5.97 7.73
N ARG A 40 -7.88 -6.18 8.79
CA ARG A 40 -6.69 -7.07 8.74
C ARG A 40 -7.07 -8.52 8.47
N ILE A 41 -8.11 -9.03 9.12
CA ILE A 41 -8.58 -10.41 8.93
C ILE A 41 -9.09 -10.61 7.50
N SER A 42 -9.92 -9.69 7.00
CA SER A 42 -10.45 -9.74 5.64
C SER A 42 -9.32 -9.76 4.60
N PHE A 43 -8.31 -8.92 4.79
CA PHE A 43 -7.14 -8.87 3.92
C PHE A 43 -6.36 -10.20 3.89
N CYS A 44 -6.04 -10.76 5.06
CA CYS A 44 -5.32 -12.03 5.15
C CYS A 44 -6.09 -13.18 4.49
N LEU A 45 -7.40 -13.26 4.70
CA LEU A 45 -8.26 -14.26 4.06
C LEU A 45 -8.34 -14.05 2.55
N GLY A 46 -8.38 -12.81 2.09
CA GLY A 46 -8.31 -12.46 0.67
C GLY A 46 -7.03 -12.97 0.00
N ILE A 47 -5.87 -12.71 0.62
CA ILE A 47 -4.57 -13.22 0.13
C ILE A 47 -4.56 -14.75 0.10
N HIS A 48 -5.01 -15.41 1.18
CA HIS A 48 -5.05 -16.86 1.21
C HIS A 48 -5.85 -17.44 0.04
N ASN A 49 -7.02 -16.86 -0.24
CA ASN A 49 -7.86 -17.28 -1.37
C ASN A 49 -7.20 -17.00 -2.73
N HIS A 50 -6.49 -15.88 -2.89
CA HIS A 50 -5.73 -15.59 -4.10
C HIS A 50 -4.58 -16.60 -4.31
N SER A 51 -3.83 -16.92 -3.26
CA SER A 51 -2.74 -17.89 -3.31
C SER A 51 -3.25 -19.30 -3.65
N VAL A 52 -4.36 -19.73 -3.05
CA VAL A 52 -4.97 -21.05 -3.36
C VAL A 52 -5.47 -21.10 -4.82
N LYS A 53 -6.04 -19.99 -5.32
CA LYS A 53 -6.43 -19.90 -6.73
C LYS A 53 -5.22 -19.95 -7.66
N ALA A 54 -4.14 -19.22 -7.35
CA ALA A 54 -2.90 -19.22 -8.12
C ALA A 54 -2.26 -20.63 -8.21
N MET A 55 -2.27 -21.39 -7.12
CA MET A 55 -1.74 -22.77 -7.10
C MET A 55 -2.61 -23.78 -7.88
N ARG A 56 -3.90 -23.48 -8.11
CA ARG A 56 -4.86 -24.38 -8.76
C ARG A 56 -5.09 -24.08 -10.24
N PHE A 57 -4.51 -23.01 -10.80
CA PHE A 57 -4.54 -22.80 -12.24
C PHE A 57 -3.88 -24.02 -12.93
N PRO A 58 -4.60 -24.74 -13.80
CA PRO A 58 -4.08 -25.97 -14.40
C PRO A 58 -2.84 -25.65 -15.24
N PRO A 59 -1.73 -26.41 -15.10
CA PRO A 59 -0.44 -26.14 -15.75
C PRO A 59 -0.43 -26.33 -17.29
N LYS A 60 -1.60 -26.36 -17.96
CA LYS A 60 -1.66 -26.43 -19.42
C LYS A 60 -1.35 -25.10 -20.11
N SER A 61 -1.36 -23.96 -19.39
CA SER A 61 -0.94 -22.65 -19.93
C SER A 61 0.49 -22.25 -19.56
N TYR A 62 1.20 -23.05 -18.75
CA TYR A 62 2.53 -22.68 -18.23
C TYR A 62 3.58 -22.47 -19.35
N ASN A 63 3.42 -23.14 -20.50
CA ASN A 63 4.29 -22.92 -21.67
C ASN A 63 4.06 -21.56 -22.37
N LYS A 64 2.93 -20.87 -22.13
CA LYS A 64 2.60 -19.59 -22.77
C LYS A 64 2.93 -18.39 -21.87
N ASP A 65 2.88 -18.58 -20.55
CA ASP A 65 3.18 -17.54 -19.57
C ASP A 65 4.69 -17.42 -19.27
N LEU A 66 5.46 -18.53 -19.42
CA LEU A 66 6.93 -18.48 -19.34
C LEU A 66 7.53 -17.58 -20.42
N GLU A 67 7.07 -17.68 -21.67
CA GLU A 67 7.52 -16.76 -22.72
C GLU A 67 7.14 -15.31 -22.42
N SER A 68 5.97 -15.05 -21.83
CA SER A 68 5.59 -13.67 -21.48
C SER A 68 6.39 -13.09 -20.30
N ALA A 69 6.82 -13.94 -19.36
CA ALA A 69 7.66 -13.53 -18.23
C ALA A 69 9.12 -13.33 -18.63
N GLU A 70 9.65 -14.20 -19.51
CA GLU A 70 10.96 -14.04 -20.14
C GLU A 70 11.01 -12.82 -21.06
N VAL A 71 9.94 -12.54 -21.80
CA VAL A 71 9.83 -11.30 -22.60
C VAL A 71 9.86 -10.04 -21.71
N SER A 72 9.30 -10.09 -20.50
CA SER A 72 9.34 -8.96 -19.56
C SER A 72 10.75 -8.73 -18.97
N THR A 73 11.49 -9.80 -18.69
CA THR A 73 12.88 -9.71 -18.22
C THR A 73 13.84 -9.32 -19.35
N GLU A 74 13.64 -9.83 -20.57
CA GLU A 74 14.37 -9.40 -21.77
C GLU A 74 14.05 -7.95 -22.15
N PHE A 75 12.80 -7.49 -22.03
CA PHE A 75 12.47 -6.08 -22.27
C PHE A 75 13.16 -5.16 -21.26
N PHE A 76 13.22 -5.56 -19.98
CA PHE A 76 13.92 -4.81 -18.94
C PHE A 76 15.45 -4.80 -19.17
N LEU A 77 16.03 -5.91 -19.63
CA LEU A 77 17.45 -5.99 -20.03
C LEU A 77 17.74 -5.17 -21.31
N GLY A 78 16.84 -5.20 -22.31
CA GLY A 78 16.94 -4.43 -23.55
C GLY A 78 16.90 -2.92 -23.30
N VAL A 79 15.96 -2.44 -22.47
CA VAL A 79 15.89 -1.04 -22.03
C VAL A 79 17.15 -0.62 -21.28
N ARG A 80 17.70 -1.51 -20.43
CA ARG A 80 18.95 -1.24 -19.71
C ARG A 80 20.17 -1.16 -20.63
N THR A 81 20.19 -1.92 -21.73
CA THR A 81 21.28 -1.89 -22.73
C THR A 81 21.20 -0.65 -23.61
N VAL A 82 19.99 -0.26 -24.03
CA VAL A 82 19.76 0.98 -24.80
C VAL A 82 20.11 2.23 -23.98
N TRP A 83 19.81 2.23 -22.66
CA TRP A 83 20.16 3.34 -21.78
C TRP A 83 21.65 3.37 -21.39
N ALA A 84 22.34 2.22 -21.41
CA ALA A 84 23.77 2.12 -21.14
C ALA A 84 24.67 2.44 -22.36
N GLY A 85 24.14 2.40 -23.59
CA GLY A 85 24.88 2.71 -24.82
C GLY A 85 24.82 4.17 -25.29
N GLY A 86 24.07 5.05 -24.60
CA GLY A 86 23.81 6.43 -25.03
C GLY A 86 24.85 7.47 -24.57
N GLY A 87 26.12 7.09 -24.45
CA GLY A 87 27.19 7.92 -23.87
C GLY A 87 28.20 8.54 -24.85
N GLU A 88 27.99 8.47 -26.18
CA GLU A 88 29.00 8.93 -27.16
C GLU A 88 28.42 9.71 -28.36
N ILE A 89 27.49 10.66 -28.11
CA ILE A 89 27.12 11.68 -29.12
C ILE A 89 27.02 13.09 -28.51
N TRP A 90 28.07 13.53 -27.82
CA TRP A 90 28.39 14.94 -27.67
C TRP A 90 29.91 15.13 -27.84
N ASN A 91 30.37 15.03 -29.08
CA ASN A 91 31.36 15.90 -29.73
C ASN A 91 31.18 15.80 -31.25
#